data_AF-A0A948AS74-F1
#
_entry.id   AF-A0A948AS74-F1
#
_cell.length_a   1.000
_cell.length_b   1.000
_cell.length_c   1.000
_cell.angle_alpha   90.00
_cell.angle_beta   90.00
_cell.angle_gamma   90.00
#
_symmetry.space_group_name_H-M   'P 1'
#
loop_
_entity.id
_entity.type
_entity.pdbx_description
1 polymer ?
#
loop_
_entity_poly.entity_id
_entity_poly.type
_entity_poly.pdbx_seq_one_letter_code
_entity_poly.pdbx_strand_id
1 'polypeptide(L)'
;MKRYLFGVLLVVGLIGGVGAFVTRASAAEPPLGLPAPPRSDQFAQTAGMIALGDSLFNDKRFSSTGEISCATCHAAEKAFTDSPLRVSEGIDKLT
;
A
#
# COMPACT_ATOMS: atom_id res chain seq x y z
N MET A 1 44.87 23.90 -15.11
CA MET A 1 44.54 22.47 -15.29
C MET A 1 43.96 21.82 -14.02
N LYS A 2 44.59 21.94 -12.83
CA LYS A 2 44.07 21.36 -11.57
C LYS A 2 42.67 21.85 -11.13
N ARG A 3 42.31 23.11 -11.45
CA ARG A 3 41.01 23.72 -11.09
C ARG A 3 39.84 23.14 -11.90
N TYR A 4 40.08 22.82 -13.17
CA TYR A 4 39.09 22.18 -14.04
C TYR A 4 38.92 20.69 -13.69
N LEU A 5 40.00 20.02 -13.28
CA LEU A 5 39.94 18.63 -12.81
C LEU A 5 39.08 18.48 -11.54
N PHE A 6 39.18 19.43 -10.61
CA PHE A 6 38.35 19.47 -9.40
C PHE A 6 36.87 19.75 -9.73
N GLY A 7 36.59 20.64 -10.68
CA GLY A 7 35.23 20.94 -11.13
C GLY A 7 34.57 19.74 -11.83
N VAL A 8 35.31 19.02 -12.67
CA VAL A 8 34.80 17.80 -13.34
C VAL A 8 34.55 16.68 -12.33
N LEU A 9 35.43 16.48 -11.35
CA LEU A 9 35.22 15.48 -10.28
C LEU A 9 33.99 15.81 -9.40
N LEU A 10 33.74 17.09 -9.11
CA LEU A 10 32.54 17.51 -8.37
C LEU A 10 31.25 17.24 -9.15
N VAL A 11 31.25 17.54 -10.46
CA VAL A 11 30.09 17.31 -11.34
C VAL A 11 29.84 15.82 -11.54
N VAL A 12 30.88 15.00 -11.72
CA VAL A 12 30.75 13.53 -11.83
C VAL A 12 30.27 12.91 -10.51
N GLY A 13 30.74 13.42 -9.36
CA GLY A 13 30.24 12.99 -8.04
C GLY A 13 28.76 13.33 -7.81
N LEU A 14 28.31 14.50 -8.29
CA LEU A 14 26.91 14.92 -8.23
C LEU A 14 26.00 14.12 -9.18
N ILE A 15 26.49 13.75 -10.36
CA ILE A 15 25.73 12.93 -11.33
C ILE A 15 25.70 11.45 -10.93
N GLY A 16 26.78 10.94 -10.32
CA GLY A 16 26.86 9.54 -9.85
C GLY A 16 26.06 9.24 -8.57
N GLY A 17 25.70 10.25 -7.79
CA GLY A 17 25.01 10.09 -6.50
C GLY A 17 23.50 9.81 -6.59
N VAL A 18 22.88 9.96 -7.76
CA VAL A 18 21.41 9.89 -7.91
C VAL A 18 20.90 8.45 -8.10
N GLY A 19 21.78 7.47 -8.31
CA GLY A 19 21.39 6.13 -8.78
C GLY A 19 21.07 5.07 -7.71
N ALA A 20 21.20 5.34 -6.41
CA ALA A 20 21.33 4.25 -5.43
C ALA A 20 20.42 4.36 -4.19
N PHE A 21 19.12 4.61 -4.36
CA PHE A 21 18.14 4.33 -3.29
C PHE A 21 16.81 3.81 -3.85
N VAL A 22 16.85 2.68 -4.55
CA VAL A 22 15.65 1.82 -4.65
C VAL A 22 15.54 1.09 -3.32
N THR A 23 14.87 1.71 -2.35
CA THR A 23 14.52 1.03 -1.09
C THR A 23 13.56 -0.10 -1.43
N ARG A 24 14.07 -1.34 -1.43
CA ARG A 24 13.22 -2.52 -1.54
C ARG A 24 12.29 -2.54 -0.33
N ALA A 25 10.99 -2.45 -0.56
CA ALA A 25 10.00 -2.57 0.50
C ALA A 25 10.25 -3.89 1.26
N SER A 26 10.66 -3.78 2.52
CA SER A 26 10.85 -4.94 3.39
C SER A 26 9.48 -5.51 3.71
N ALA A 27 9.33 -6.84 3.59
CA ALA A 27 8.12 -7.50 4.06
C ALA A 27 8.05 -7.32 5.58
N ALA A 28 7.05 -6.60 6.07
CA ALA A 28 6.85 -6.45 7.50
C ALA A 28 6.72 -7.84 8.15
N GLU A 29 7.51 -8.09 9.19
CA GLU A 29 7.36 -9.31 9.98
C GLU A 29 5.94 -9.33 10.58
N PRO A 30 5.19 -10.43 10.45
CA PRO A 30 3.89 -10.53 11.07
C PRO A 30 4.04 -10.30 12.58
N PRO A 31 3.30 -9.34 13.17
CA PRO A 31 3.32 -9.17 14.61
C PRO A 31 2.75 -10.43 15.27
N LEU A 32 3.11 -10.65 16.54
CA LEU A 32 2.56 -11.70 17.41
C LEU A 32 3.02 -13.14 17.12
N GLY A 33 4.15 -13.33 16.42
CA GLY A 33 4.73 -14.66 16.18
C GLY A 33 3.88 -15.55 15.27
N LEU A 34 2.94 -14.96 14.53
CA LEU A 34 2.16 -15.65 13.52
C LEU A 34 3.05 -16.02 12.32
N PRO A 35 2.79 -17.16 11.66
CA PRO A 35 3.50 -17.48 10.43
C PRO A 35 3.24 -16.40 9.38
N ALA A 36 4.21 -16.18 8.49
CA ALA A 36 4.00 -15.30 7.35
C ALA A 36 2.77 -15.77 6.55
N PRO A 37 1.85 -14.86 6.17
CA PRO A 37 0.70 -15.24 5.38
C PRO A 37 1.19 -15.85 4.05
N PRO A 38 0.50 -16.87 3.52
CA PRO A 38 0.85 -17.46 2.24
C PRO A 38 0.77 -16.37 1.17
N ARG A 39 1.88 -16.15 0.46
CA ARG A 39 1.97 -15.21 -0.66
C ARG A 39 2.24 -15.99 -1.92
N SER A 40 1.50 -15.67 -2.98
CA SER A 40 1.79 -16.20 -4.30
C SER A 40 3.07 -15.55 -4.83
N ASP A 41 4.05 -16.34 -5.25
CA ASP A 41 5.28 -15.89 -5.90
C ASP A 41 5.03 -15.10 -7.20
N GLN A 42 3.95 -15.43 -7.89
CA GLN A 42 3.47 -14.77 -9.11
C GLN A 42 3.10 -13.28 -8.93
N PHE A 43 2.78 -12.82 -7.71
CA PHE A 43 2.45 -11.41 -7.45
C PHE A 43 3.16 -10.92 -6.18
N ALA A 44 4.38 -10.42 -6.35
CA ALA A 44 5.09 -9.73 -5.27
C ALA A 44 4.32 -8.46 -4.87
N GLN A 45 3.84 -8.39 -3.63
CA GLN A 45 3.24 -7.17 -3.11
C GLN A 45 4.27 -6.04 -3.09
N THR A 46 3.97 -4.95 -3.78
CA THR A 46 4.78 -3.72 -3.77
C THR A 46 4.12 -2.67 -2.89
N ALA A 47 4.90 -1.68 -2.43
CA ALA A 47 4.36 -0.54 -1.70
C ALA A 47 3.26 0.20 -2.49
N GLY A 48 3.41 0.29 -3.82
CA GLY A 48 2.41 0.88 -4.70
C GLY A 48 1.10 0.08 -4.74
N MET A 49 1.17 -1.25 -4.76
CA MET A 49 -0.03 -2.10 -4.70
C MET A 49 -0.76 -1.98 -3.36
N ILE A 50 -0.01 -1.88 -2.25
CA ILE A 50 -0.59 -1.70 -0.92
C ILE A 50 -1.30 -0.34 -0.83
N ALA A 51 -0.65 0.74 -1.26
CA ALA A 51 -1.24 2.08 -1.26
C ALA A 51 -2.47 2.18 -2.18
N LEU A 52 -2.41 1.55 -3.36
CA LEU A 52 -3.56 1.47 -4.26
C LEU A 52 -4.71 0.68 -3.62
N GLY A 53 -4.41 -0.46 -3.01
CA GLY A 53 -5.40 -1.29 -2.33
C GLY A 53 -6.10 -0.54 -1.20
N ASP A 54 -5.36 0.20 -0.37
CA ASP A 54 -5.91 1.05 0.68
C ASP A 54 -6.84 2.14 0.11
N SER A 55 -6.43 2.81 -0.97
CA SER A 55 -7.29 3.77 -1.65
C SER A 55 -8.57 3.13 -2.16
N LEU A 56 -8.49 1.96 -2.80
CA LEU A 56 -9.65 1.26 -3.37
C LEU A 56 -10.60 0.73 -2.30
N PHE A 57 -10.06 0.23 -1.17
CA PHE A 57 -10.84 -0.31 -0.05
C PHE A 57 -11.82 0.72 0.53
N ASN A 58 -11.43 1.99 0.51
CA ASN A 58 -12.19 3.12 1.02
C ASN A 58 -13.00 3.85 -0.07
N ASP A 59 -12.89 3.45 -1.34
CA ASP A 59 -13.46 4.19 -2.47
C ASP A 59 -14.89 3.74 -2.78
N LYS A 60 -15.86 4.62 -2.47
CA LYS A 60 -17.28 4.34 -2.73
C LYS A 60 -17.67 4.40 -4.20
N ARG A 61 -16.84 4.97 -5.08
CA ARG A 61 -17.16 5.10 -6.51
C ARG A 61 -17.32 3.77 -7.23
N PHE A 62 -16.86 2.68 -6.60
CA PHE A 62 -17.04 1.31 -7.10
C PHE A 62 -18.41 0.70 -6.76
N SER A 63 -19.20 1.32 -5.88
CA SER A 63 -20.60 0.95 -5.67
C SER A 63 -21.49 1.56 -6.76
N SER A 64 -22.49 0.82 -7.23
CA SER A 64 -23.46 1.31 -8.23
C SER A 64 -24.25 2.52 -7.75
N THR A 65 -24.39 2.72 -6.43
CA THR A 65 -25.06 3.87 -5.83
C THR A 65 -24.10 4.94 -5.31
N GLY A 66 -22.79 4.67 -5.26
CA GLY A 66 -21.80 5.57 -4.68
C GLY A 66 -21.81 5.65 -3.15
N GLU A 67 -22.57 4.79 -2.46
CA GLU A 67 -22.76 4.85 -1.00
C GLU A 67 -21.91 3.84 -0.22
N ILE A 68 -21.56 2.71 -0.86
CA ILE A 68 -20.87 1.57 -0.23
C ILE A 68 -19.42 1.46 -0.71
N SER A 69 -18.51 1.09 0.20
CA SER A 69 -17.14 0.66 -0.09
C SER A 69 -16.85 -0.62 0.69
N CYS A 70 -15.68 -1.23 0.52
CA CYS A 70 -15.27 -2.36 1.35
C CYS A 70 -15.27 -1.97 2.84
N ALA A 71 -14.79 -0.76 3.15
CA ALA A 71 -14.73 -0.21 4.51
C ALA A 71 -16.10 0.00 5.15
N THR A 72 -17.20 0.03 4.38
CA THR A 72 -18.55 0.18 4.93
C THR A 72 -18.93 -1.00 5.84
N CYS A 73 -18.61 -2.22 5.42
CA CYS A 73 -18.87 -3.43 6.20
C CYS A 73 -17.62 -3.93 6.95
N HIS A 74 -16.43 -3.53 6.50
CA HIS A 74 -15.15 -3.92 7.10
C HIS A 74 -14.45 -2.74 7.78
N ALA A 75 -15.06 -2.22 8.84
CA ALA A 75 -14.56 -1.03 9.55
C ALA A 75 -13.35 -1.36 10.45
N ALA A 76 -12.24 -0.63 10.28
CA ALA A 76 -10.98 -0.91 10.97
C ALA A 76 -11.12 -0.80 12.51
N GLU A 77 -11.88 0.17 12.99
CA GLU A 77 -12.19 0.40 14.40
C GLU A 77 -13.02 -0.73 15.04
N LYS A 78 -13.63 -1.58 14.21
CA LYS A 78 -14.37 -2.79 14.61
C LYS A 78 -13.67 -4.07 14.16
N ALA A 79 -12.33 -4.03 14.09
CA ALA A 79 -11.50 -5.15 13.63
C ALA A 79 -11.93 -5.69 12.25
N PHE A 80 -12.22 -4.77 11.32
CA PHE A 80 -12.65 -5.05 9.94
C PHE A 80 -13.97 -5.82 9.85
N THR A 81 -14.92 -5.45 10.70
CA THR A 81 -16.32 -5.92 10.68
C THR A 81 -17.27 -4.74 10.85
N ASP A 82 -18.58 -4.99 10.80
CA ASP A 82 -19.65 -4.01 11.04
C ASP A 82 -20.49 -4.34 12.27
N SER A 83 -19.91 -5.12 13.20
CA SER A 83 -20.51 -5.50 14.48
C SER A 83 -21.30 -4.34 15.12
N PRO A 84 -22.51 -4.60 15.65
CA PRO A 84 -23.05 -5.90 16.06
C PRO A 84 -23.96 -6.58 15.04
N LEU A 85 -23.97 -6.13 13.78
CA LEU A 85 -24.84 -6.72 12.77
C LEU A 85 -24.55 -8.22 12.61
N ARG A 86 -25.61 -9.03 12.51
CA ARG A 86 -25.48 -10.47 12.22
C ARG A 86 -25.13 -10.73 10.76
N VAL A 87 -25.61 -9.86 9.87
CA VAL A 87 -25.37 -9.86 8.43
C VAL A 87 -25.25 -8.39 8.02
N SER A 88 -24.29 -8.09 7.15
CA SER A 88 -24.07 -6.74 6.64
C SER A 88 -25.21 -6.29 5.73
N GLU A 89 -25.50 -5.00 5.75
CA GLU A 89 -26.43 -4.36 4.81
C GLU A 89 -25.65 -3.76 3.64
N GLY A 90 -25.97 -4.19 2.42
CA GLY A 90 -25.38 -3.70 1.18
C GLY A 90 -26.15 -2.51 0.59
N ILE A 91 -26.09 -2.41 -0.74
CA ILE A 91 -26.86 -1.43 -1.52
C ILE A 91 -28.36 -1.60 -1.21
N ASP A 92 -29.07 -0.48 -1.10
CA ASP A 92 -30.50 -0.43 -0.77
C ASP A 92 -30.88 -1.12 0.56
N LYS A 93 -29.89 -1.28 1.46
CA LYS A 93 -30.03 -1.95 2.76
C LYS A 93 -30.46 -3.43 2.67
N LEU A 94 -30.10 -4.08 1.57
CA LEU A 94 -30.34 -5.51 1.39
C LEU A 94 -29.25 -6.34 2.11
N THR A 95 -29.66 -7.44 2.73
CA THR A 95 -28.78 -8.39 3.46
C THR A 95 -28.67 -9.72 2.74
#